data_AF-A0A2G6GVI1-F1
#
_entry.id   AF-A0A2G6GVI1-F1
#
_cell.length_a   1.000
_cell.length_b   1.000
_cell.length_c   1.000
_cell.angle_alpha   90.00
_cell.angle_beta   90.00
_cell.angle_gamma   90.00
#
_symmetry.space_group_name_H-M   'P 1'
#
loop_
_entity.id
_entity.type
_entity.pdbx_description
1 polymer ?
#
loop_
_entity_poly.entity_id
_entity_poly.type
_entity_poly.pdbx_seq_one_letter_code
_entity_poly.pdbx_strand_id
1 'polypeptide(L)'
;MGGCMLDRTVAPEVHVGGEMAFPFLRSEVLGNGMHYHSLCEGSTPAVKVQLLFPGGRSVQADKLESDAALALLTKGMKGADAEAISRRVDYLGARFYSAATPWYGKISLSCVVDKLDSAWELLAGSLVSPSYDADYFEVWRKKQKAGAEIREQESSFLASRALQSVLLAGHPLGRVVGPSDYDGLSLDGAKSFYGLHVLPRGARVLVSGGLDDGQEARVKEMLGSLAWGGDSSCVADLPPVETGRDTERLVLSEAPIGNQVSVELGRLIPELPLDEELDLRIAVMLLGGFFGSRLMRTIREERGYTYGIHAYVARMAGGLQVTVSSEIGSQYILDALPAIREEMERLCVELPSEVEMEVLRNYMHGMLLRSFDGVFNSVRQLRSLVVHPGLPSDYFAAYADRIGSISAEDIRTVAARWLAPSGFTLSAAGAVRELDGIKWG
;
A
#
# COMPACT_ATOMS: atom_id res chain seq x y z
N MET A 1 -17.74 10.14 -49.31
CA MET A 1 -17.94 9.48 -48.01
C MET A 1 -18.04 10.58 -46.97
N GLY A 2 -19.25 10.84 -46.47
CA GLY A 2 -19.51 11.93 -45.53
C GLY A 2 -18.95 11.59 -44.15
N GLY A 3 -18.06 12.44 -43.63
CA GLY A 3 -17.61 12.36 -42.25
C GLY A 3 -18.75 12.75 -41.33
N CYS A 4 -19.19 11.82 -40.48
CA CYS A 4 -20.12 12.11 -39.42
C CYS A 4 -19.43 13.10 -38.45
N MET A 5 -19.98 14.30 -38.35
CA MET A 5 -19.51 15.33 -37.42
C MET A 5 -19.88 14.85 -36.01
N LEU A 6 -18.88 14.51 -35.20
CA LEU A 6 -19.08 14.08 -33.81
C LEU A 6 -19.80 15.19 -33.04
N ASP A 7 -21.03 14.90 -32.62
CA ASP A 7 -21.79 15.77 -31.72
C ASP A 7 -21.21 15.64 -30.31
N ARG A 8 -20.53 16.68 -29.85
CA ARG A 8 -19.88 16.74 -28.54
C ARG A 8 -20.84 17.04 -27.39
N THR A 9 -22.13 17.24 -27.69
CA THR A 9 -23.17 17.41 -26.67
C THR A 9 -23.82 16.08 -26.26
N VAL A 10 -23.65 15.04 -27.09
CA VAL A 10 -24.12 13.69 -26.82
C VAL A 10 -22.95 12.89 -26.25
N ALA A 11 -23.08 12.40 -25.02
CA ALA A 11 -22.10 11.50 -24.45
C ALA A 11 -21.96 10.25 -25.35
N PRO A 12 -20.74 9.77 -25.65
CA PRO A 12 -20.57 8.56 -26.42
C PRO A 12 -21.28 7.39 -25.73
N GLU A 13 -21.84 6.49 -26.53
CA GLU A 13 -22.55 5.31 -26.04
C GLU A 13 -21.63 4.50 -25.12
N VAL A 14 -22.04 4.34 -23.85
CA VAL A 14 -21.26 3.57 -22.87
C VAL A 14 -21.53 2.09 -23.15
N HIS A 15 -20.58 1.45 -23.83
CA HIS A 15 -20.56 -0.01 -23.89
C HIS A 15 -20.10 -0.53 -22.53
N VAL A 16 -21.03 -0.99 -21.70
CA VAL A 16 -20.71 -1.84 -20.55
C VAL A 16 -20.04 -3.09 -21.13
N GLY A 17 -18.73 -3.20 -20.96
CA GLY A 17 -17.89 -4.19 -21.62
C GLY A 17 -18.33 -5.64 -21.34
N GLY A 18 -17.95 -6.55 -22.24
CA GLY A 18 -18.14 -8.00 -22.06
C GLY A 18 -17.43 -8.56 -20.82
N GLU A 19 -17.58 -9.87 -20.57
CA GLU A 19 -16.98 -10.55 -19.42
C GLU A 19 -15.52 -10.12 -19.18
N MET A 20 -15.26 -9.56 -18.00
CA MET A 20 -13.91 -9.20 -17.58
C MET A 20 -13.13 -10.47 -17.24
N ALA A 21 -12.27 -10.91 -18.15
CA ALA A 21 -11.34 -12.00 -17.87
C ALA A 21 -10.15 -11.46 -17.04
N PHE A 22 -10.00 -11.99 -15.82
CA PHE A 22 -8.86 -11.67 -14.96
C PHE A 22 -7.73 -12.69 -15.16
N PRO A 23 -6.46 -12.24 -15.25
CA PRO A 23 -5.33 -13.15 -15.36
C PRO A 23 -5.16 -13.99 -14.08
N PHE A 24 -4.79 -15.26 -14.25
CA PHE A 24 -4.51 -16.17 -13.13
C PHE A 24 -3.00 -16.28 -12.89
N LEU A 25 -2.58 -16.32 -11.62
CA LEU A 25 -1.19 -16.59 -11.27
C LEU A 25 -0.89 -18.08 -11.40
N ARG A 26 0.08 -18.43 -12.27
CA ARG A 26 0.69 -19.76 -12.22
C ARG A 26 1.51 -19.85 -10.94
N SER A 27 1.32 -20.90 -10.14
CA SER A 27 1.93 -21.01 -8.82
C SER A 27 2.59 -22.37 -8.62
N GLU A 28 3.80 -22.39 -8.07
CA GLU A 28 4.53 -23.61 -7.70
C GLU A 28 5.49 -23.35 -6.53
N VAL A 29 6.00 -24.42 -5.91
CA VAL A 29 7.02 -24.33 -4.87
C VAL A 29 8.35 -24.81 -5.45
N LEU A 30 9.37 -23.94 -5.43
CA LEU A 30 10.71 -24.25 -5.93
C LEU A 30 11.47 -25.18 -4.96
N GLY A 31 12.54 -25.80 -5.44
CA GLY A 31 13.35 -26.75 -4.67
C GLY A 31 13.93 -26.21 -3.35
N ASN A 32 14.14 -24.89 -3.24
CA ASN A 32 14.60 -24.21 -2.02
C ASN A 32 13.46 -23.71 -1.10
N GLY A 33 12.20 -24.04 -1.42
CA GLY A 33 11.02 -23.69 -0.63
C GLY A 33 10.47 -22.28 -0.86
N MET A 34 10.94 -21.57 -1.90
CA MET A 34 10.28 -20.34 -2.36
C MET A 34 8.93 -20.66 -3.03
N HIS A 35 7.91 -19.87 -2.75
CA HIS A 35 6.62 -19.92 -3.43
C HIS A 35 6.68 -19.04 -4.67
N TYR A 36 6.80 -19.65 -5.85
CA TYR A 36 6.89 -18.97 -7.12
C TYR A 36 5.51 -18.70 -7.70
N HIS A 37 5.29 -17.46 -8.14
CA HIS A 37 4.07 -17.01 -8.80
C HIS A 37 4.43 -16.22 -10.05
N SER A 38 3.84 -16.56 -11.19
CA SER A 38 4.10 -15.84 -12.45
C SER A 38 2.84 -15.42 -13.19
N LEU A 39 2.99 -14.31 -13.89
CA LEU A 39 2.13 -13.86 -14.98
C LEU A 39 3.03 -13.43 -16.14
N CYS A 40 3.55 -14.43 -16.84
CA CYS A 40 4.38 -14.24 -18.01
C CYS A 40 3.51 -14.43 -19.25
N GLU A 41 2.86 -13.34 -19.67
CA GLU A 41 1.97 -13.28 -20.82
C GLU A 41 2.23 -11.96 -21.56
N GLY A 42 2.19 -11.96 -22.89
CA GLY A 42 2.36 -10.76 -23.71
C GLY A 42 3.77 -10.58 -24.31
N SER A 43 3.88 -9.61 -25.22
CA SER A 43 5.04 -9.42 -26.10
C SER A 43 6.02 -8.33 -25.66
N THR A 44 5.79 -7.70 -24.50
CA THR A 44 6.69 -6.65 -24.01
C THR A 44 8.00 -7.28 -23.54
N PRO A 45 9.16 -6.90 -24.12
CA PRO A 45 10.46 -7.50 -23.80
C PRO A 45 11.04 -6.93 -22.49
N ALA A 46 10.20 -6.86 -21.46
CA ALA A 46 10.57 -6.39 -20.13
C ALA A 46 10.05 -7.37 -19.08
N VAL A 47 10.80 -7.48 -18.00
CA VAL A 47 10.54 -8.41 -16.90
C VAL A 47 10.67 -7.69 -15.57
N LYS A 48 9.84 -8.09 -14.62
CA LYS A 48 9.87 -7.66 -13.24
C LYS A 48 9.77 -8.86 -12.32
N VAL A 49 10.76 -8.99 -11.45
CA VAL A 49 10.83 -10.01 -10.40
C VAL A 49 10.68 -9.32 -9.05
N GLN A 50 9.82 -9.83 -8.18
CA GLN A 50 9.68 -9.36 -6.81
C GLN A 50 9.89 -10.51 -5.85
N LEU A 51 10.77 -10.33 -4.86
CA LEU A 51 10.95 -11.23 -3.74
C LEU A 51 10.29 -10.60 -2.52
N LEU A 52 9.36 -11.33 -1.90
CA LEU A 52 8.66 -10.91 -0.70
C LEU A 52 9.02 -11.86 0.45
N PHE A 53 9.63 -11.31 1.49
CA PHE A 53 10.05 -12.04 2.70
C PHE A 53 9.04 -11.76 3.82
N PRO A 54 8.37 -12.78 4.38
CA PRO A 54 7.35 -12.59 5.40
C PRO A 54 7.84 -11.80 6.63
N GLY A 55 6.96 -10.99 7.22
CA GLY A 55 7.18 -10.33 8.50
C GLY A 55 7.63 -8.88 8.41
N GLY A 56 8.56 -8.52 7.53
CA GLY A 56 8.99 -7.12 7.36
C GLY A 56 9.29 -6.40 8.70
N ARG A 57 8.70 -5.21 8.93
CA ARG A 57 8.86 -4.46 10.20
C ARG A 57 8.14 -5.08 11.40
N SER A 58 7.23 -6.02 11.20
CA SER A 58 6.51 -6.62 12.33
C SER A 58 7.35 -7.61 13.13
N VAL A 59 8.35 -8.23 12.50
CA VAL A 59 9.21 -9.26 13.11
C VAL A 59 10.56 -8.73 13.60
N GLN A 60 10.87 -7.47 13.33
CA GLN A 60 12.12 -6.88 13.81
C GLN A 60 12.16 -6.84 15.35
N ALA A 61 13.32 -7.15 15.91
CA ALA A 61 13.53 -7.09 17.35
C ALA A 61 13.51 -5.62 17.79
N ASP A 62 14.35 -4.81 17.12
CA ASP A 62 14.45 -3.38 17.33
C ASP A 62 13.98 -2.57 16.11
N LYS A 63 13.64 -1.31 16.34
CA LYS A 63 13.19 -0.42 15.25
C LYS A 63 14.30 -0.27 14.21
N LEU A 64 13.89 -0.10 12.94
CA LEU A 64 14.75 0.20 11.79
C LEU A 64 15.68 -0.93 11.33
N GLU A 65 15.79 -2.05 12.06
CA GLU A 65 16.65 -3.18 11.64
C GLU A 65 16.24 -3.71 10.26
N SER A 66 14.94 -3.89 10.04
CA SER A 66 14.41 -4.38 8.76
C SER A 66 14.65 -3.41 7.60
N ASP A 67 14.48 -2.11 7.85
CA ASP A 67 14.73 -1.05 6.88
C ASP A 67 16.21 -0.99 6.49
N ALA A 68 17.12 -1.08 7.47
CA ALA A 68 18.56 -1.12 7.23
C ALA A 68 18.99 -2.41 6.52
N ALA A 69 18.50 -3.55 6.99
CA ALA A 69 18.83 -4.86 6.42
C ALA A 69 18.54 -4.90 4.92
N LEU A 70 17.36 -4.45 4.50
CA LEU A 70 16.93 -4.49 3.10
C LEU A 70 17.52 -3.35 2.27
N ALA A 71 17.70 -2.15 2.84
CA ALA A 71 18.29 -1.04 2.11
C ALA A 71 19.75 -1.32 1.74
N LEU A 72 20.53 -1.88 2.66
CA LEU A 72 21.93 -2.22 2.45
C LEU A 72 22.10 -3.46 1.57
N LEU A 73 21.13 -4.39 1.58
CA LEU A 73 21.23 -5.65 0.85
C LEU A 73 21.56 -5.45 -0.63
N THR A 74 20.93 -4.45 -1.27
CA THR A 74 21.13 -4.15 -2.71
C THR A 74 22.29 -3.17 -2.98
N LYS A 75 23.10 -2.85 -1.97
CA LYS A 75 24.14 -1.80 -2.02
C LYS A 75 25.54 -2.35 -1.85
N GLY A 76 25.71 -3.65 -1.96
CA GLY A 76 27.04 -4.24 -2.03
C GLY A 76 26.98 -5.74 -1.85
N MET A 77 27.94 -6.42 -2.46
CA MET A 77 28.14 -7.86 -2.31
C MET A 77 29.63 -8.15 -2.16
N LYS A 78 29.98 -9.38 -1.81
CA LYS A 78 31.38 -9.81 -1.76
C LYS A 78 32.10 -9.47 -3.08
N GLY A 79 33.09 -8.58 -3.01
CA GLY A 79 33.91 -8.15 -4.15
C GLY A 79 33.35 -6.97 -4.97
N ALA A 80 32.22 -6.37 -4.59
CA ALA A 80 31.69 -5.16 -5.24
C ALA A 80 30.97 -4.24 -4.25
N ASP A 81 31.40 -2.98 -4.18
CA ASP A 81 30.79 -1.94 -3.36
C ASP A 81 29.51 -1.35 -3.98
N ALA A 82 28.90 -0.39 -3.29
CA ALA A 82 27.67 0.26 -3.72
C ALA A 82 27.79 0.96 -5.09
N GLU A 83 28.94 1.57 -5.37
CA GLU A 83 29.17 2.30 -6.62
C GLU A 83 29.35 1.32 -7.79
N ALA A 84 30.10 0.24 -7.59
CA ALA A 84 30.26 -0.83 -8.56
C ALA A 84 28.92 -1.51 -8.87
N ILE A 85 28.10 -1.82 -7.86
CA ILE A 85 26.75 -2.37 -8.05
C ILE A 85 25.87 -1.37 -8.82
N SER A 86 25.83 -0.10 -8.41
CA SER A 86 25.02 0.92 -9.09
C SER A 86 25.40 1.04 -10.58
N ARG A 87 26.69 1.18 -10.89
CA ARG A 87 27.16 1.29 -12.28
C ARG A 87 26.79 0.08 -13.13
N ARG A 88 26.85 -1.13 -12.57
CA ARG A 88 26.46 -2.35 -13.29
C ARG A 88 24.94 -2.42 -13.51
N VAL A 89 24.15 -2.04 -12.51
CA VAL A 89 22.68 -1.96 -12.63
C VAL A 89 22.29 -0.94 -13.71
N ASP A 90 22.92 0.24 -13.71
CA ASP A 90 22.66 1.30 -14.69
C ASP A 90 23.08 0.89 -16.10
N TYR A 91 24.24 0.24 -16.26
CA TYR A 91 24.72 -0.28 -17.54
C TYR A 91 23.76 -1.31 -18.16
N LEU A 92 23.10 -2.12 -17.32
CA LEU A 92 22.11 -3.09 -17.77
C LEU A 92 20.74 -2.46 -18.08
N GLY A 93 20.56 -1.16 -17.82
CA GLY A 93 19.24 -0.52 -17.86
C GLY A 93 18.27 -1.15 -16.86
N ALA A 94 18.79 -1.75 -15.79
CA ALA A 94 18.02 -2.42 -14.77
C ALA A 94 17.65 -1.44 -13.64
N ARG A 95 16.67 -1.81 -12.83
CA ARG A 95 16.32 -1.10 -11.61
C ARG A 95 16.15 -2.07 -10.47
N PHE A 96 16.91 -1.84 -9.40
CA PHE A 96 16.73 -2.51 -8.12
C PHE A 96 15.96 -1.60 -7.18
N TYR A 97 15.07 -2.20 -6.39
CA TYR A 97 14.33 -1.52 -5.34
C TYR A 97 14.18 -2.46 -4.16
N SER A 98 14.46 -1.97 -2.95
CA SER A 98 14.22 -2.69 -1.71
C SER A 98 13.49 -1.80 -0.71
N ALA A 99 12.63 -2.41 0.10
CA ALA A 99 11.91 -1.73 1.17
C ALA A 99 11.38 -2.72 2.21
N ALA A 100 11.33 -2.30 3.47
CA ALA A 100 10.56 -2.98 4.49
C ALA A 100 9.14 -2.41 4.53
N THR A 101 8.14 -3.28 4.49
CA THR A 101 6.76 -2.93 4.85
C THR A 101 6.45 -3.54 6.22
N PRO A 102 5.33 -3.18 6.87
CA PRO A 102 4.93 -3.85 8.09
C PRO A 102 4.66 -5.36 7.93
N TRP A 103 4.31 -5.80 6.72
CA TRP A 103 3.88 -7.17 6.42
C TRP A 103 5.00 -8.06 5.87
N TYR A 104 5.90 -7.46 5.09
CA TYR A 104 6.96 -8.16 4.38
C TYR A 104 8.13 -7.25 4.04
N GLY A 105 9.32 -7.84 3.97
CA GLY A 105 10.45 -7.26 3.26
C GLY A 105 10.29 -7.47 1.76
N LYS A 106 10.65 -6.47 0.96
CA LYS A 106 10.50 -6.53 -0.50
C LYS A 106 11.81 -6.20 -1.17
N ILE A 107 12.12 -6.98 -2.20
CA ILE A 107 13.14 -6.67 -3.19
C ILE A 107 12.53 -6.80 -4.56
N SER A 108 12.89 -5.92 -5.48
CA SER A 108 12.38 -5.93 -6.85
C SER A 108 13.49 -5.62 -7.83
N LEU A 109 13.51 -6.40 -8.91
CA LEU A 109 14.32 -6.22 -10.10
C LEU A 109 13.37 -5.93 -11.26
N SER A 110 13.68 -4.94 -12.09
CA SER A 110 13.07 -4.78 -13.41
C SER A 110 14.10 -4.44 -14.46
N CYS A 111 14.02 -5.08 -15.63
CA CYS A 111 14.93 -4.87 -16.75
C CYS A 111 14.30 -5.34 -18.06
N VAL A 112 15.01 -5.18 -19.19
CA VAL A 112 14.67 -5.87 -20.44
C VAL A 112 15.06 -7.34 -20.36
N VAL A 113 14.32 -8.22 -21.04
CA VAL A 113 14.51 -9.68 -20.96
C VAL A 113 15.94 -10.09 -21.31
N ASP A 114 16.54 -9.48 -22.34
CA ASP A 114 17.93 -9.74 -22.77
C ASP A 114 19.00 -9.47 -21.70
N LYS A 115 18.66 -8.69 -20.66
CA LYS A 115 19.57 -8.36 -19.55
C LYS A 115 19.23 -9.11 -18.26
N LEU A 116 18.20 -9.96 -18.28
CA LEU A 116 17.69 -10.63 -17.11
C LEU A 116 18.76 -11.47 -16.41
N ASP A 117 19.51 -12.29 -17.14
CA ASP A 117 20.54 -13.14 -16.54
C ASP A 117 21.58 -12.32 -15.77
N SER A 118 22.17 -11.30 -16.42
CA SER A 118 23.19 -10.46 -15.79
C SER A 118 22.64 -9.61 -14.65
N ALA A 119 21.40 -9.13 -14.76
CA ALA A 119 20.75 -8.37 -13.71
C ALA A 119 20.37 -9.27 -12.52
N TRP A 120 20.00 -10.51 -12.80
CA TRP A 120 19.72 -11.51 -11.79
C TRP A 120 20.98 -11.94 -11.05
N GLU A 121 22.10 -12.21 -11.75
CA GLU A 121 23.38 -12.54 -11.13
C GLU A 121 23.81 -11.49 -10.10
N LEU A 122 23.62 -10.21 -10.41
CA LEU A 122 23.88 -9.10 -9.48
C LEU A 122 22.98 -9.14 -8.25
N LEU A 123 21.68 -9.38 -8.45
CA LEU A 123 20.73 -9.45 -7.35
C LEU A 123 20.99 -10.70 -6.48
N ALA A 124 21.23 -11.85 -7.09
CA ALA A 124 21.56 -13.11 -6.44
C ALA A 124 22.85 -12.98 -5.60
N GLY A 125 23.90 -12.37 -6.15
CA GLY A 125 25.13 -12.11 -5.39
C GLY A 125 24.89 -11.22 -4.16
N SER A 126 24.04 -10.21 -4.32
CA SER A 126 23.62 -9.32 -3.23
C SER A 126 22.74 -10.02 -2.18
N LEU A 127 21.92 -10.99 -2.60
CA LEU A 127 21.09 -11.80 -1.71
C LEU A 127 21.92 -12.82 -0.93
N VAL A 128 22.85 -13.52 -1.58
CA VAL A 128 23.58 -14.65 -0.98
C VAL A 128 24.79 -14.18 -0.18
N SER A 129 25.44 -13.10 -0.60
CA SER A 129 26.66 -12.60 0.03
C SER A 129 26.68 -11.07 0.09
N PRO A 130 25.71 -10.45 0.79
CA PRO A 130 25.69 -9.00 0.99
C PRO A 130 26.95 -8.55 1.75
N SER A 131 27.52 -7.42 1.34
CA SER A 131 28.73 -6.90 1.99
C SER A 131 28.46 -6.31 3.36
N TYR A 132 27.26 -5.71 3.56
CA TYR A 132 26.92 -4.94 4.76
C TYR A 132 28.06 -3.99 5.15
N ASP A 133 28.48 -3.16 4.20
CA ASP A 133 29.59 -2.22 4.35
C ASP A 133 29.30 -1.19 5.46
N ALA A 134 30.26 -1.03 6.38
CA ALA A 134 30.08 -0.20 7.57
C ALA A 134 30.10 1.30 7.25
N ASP A 135 30.95 1.74 6.32
CA ASP A 135 31.05 3.14 5.93
C ASP A 135 29.78 3.57 5.20
N TYR A 136 29.27 2.73 4.29
CA TYR A 136 28.01 2.95 3.61
C TYR A 136 26.83 2.96 4.59
N PHE A 137 26.82 2.05 5.58
CA PHE A 137 25.79 2.03 6.62
C PHE A 137 25.74 3.36 7.39
N GLU A 138 26.88 3.92 7.80
CA GLU A 138 26.92 5.19 8.51
C GLU A 138 26.40 6.36 7.66
N VAL A 139 26.77 6.40 6.37
CA VAL A 139 26.24 7.40 5.43
C VAL A 139 24.72 7.25 5.27
N TRP A 140 24.24 6.01 5.07
CA TRP A 140 22.82 5.72 4.95
C TRP A 140 22.06 6.11 6.22
N ARG A 141 22.54 5.73 7.40
CA ARG A 141 21.93 6.00 8.70
C ARG A 141 21.77 7.50 8.95
N LYS A 142 22.82 8.28 8.71
CA LYS A 142 22.79 9.76 8.83
C LYS A 142 21.79 10.37 7.85
N LYS A 143 21.75 9.90 6.60
CA LYS A 143 20.80 10.36 5.60
C LYS A 143 19.36 10.05 5.99
N GLN A 144 19.08 8.85 6.50
CA GLN A 144 17.73 8.48 6.95
C GLN A 144 17.30 9.25 8.19
N LYS A 145 18.22 9.49 9.14
CA LYS A 145 17.98 10.34 10.31
C LYS A 145 17.60 11.76 9.90
N ALA A 146 18.41 12.41 9.06
CA ALA A 146 18.10 13.75 8.56
C ALA A 146 16.76 13.79 7.81
N GLY A 147 16.46 12.76 7.01
CA GLY A 147 15.15 12.62 6.36
C GLY A 147 13.99 12.44 7.36
N ALA A 148 14.22 11.76 8.48
CA ALA A 148 13.23 11.63 9.55
C ALA A 148 13.01 12.97 10.27
N GLU A 149 14.07 13.74 10.54
CA GLU A 149 13.98 15.08 11.13
C GLU A 149 13.17 16.03 10.25
N ILE A 150 13.33 15.94 8.92
CA ILE A 150 12.51 16.71 7.96
C ILE A 150 11.04 16.27 8.03
N ARG A 151 10.76 14.96 8.01
CA ARG A 151 9.38 14.45 8.10
C ARG A 151 8.68 14.83 9.39
N GLU A 152 9.40 14.97 10.51
CA GLU A 152 8.81 15.44 11.77
C GLU A 152 8.32 16.89 11.72
N GLN A 153 8.64 17.64 10.66
CA GLN A 153 8.10 18.99 10.42
C GLN A 153 6.83 18.97 9.56
N GLU A 154 6.51 17.85 8.91
CA GLU A 154 5.34 17.71 8.03
C GLU A 154 4.07 17.43 8.86
N SER A 155 3.08 18.32 8.82
CA SER A 155 1.84 18.15 9.58
C SER A 155 1.10 16.86 9.21
N SER A 156 1.10 16.46 7.94
CA SER A 156 0.45 15.22 7.49
C SER A 156 1.11 13.97 8.09
N PHE A 157 2.44 13.95 8.19
CA PHE A 157 3.17 12.90 8.90
C PHE A 157 2.81 12.86 10.38
N LEU A 158 2.76 14.02 11.06
CA LEU A 158 2.40 14.10 12.47
C LEU A 158 0.97 13.63 12.75
N ALA A 159 -0.01 14.07 11.94
CA ALA A 159 -1.41 13.65 12.06
C ALA A 159 -1.56 12.14 11.85
N SER A 160 -0.96 11.60 10.79
CA SER A 160 -1.00 10.15 10.49
C SER A 160 -0.33 9.34 11.60
N ARG A 161 0.86 9.75 12.04
CA ARG A 161 1.59 9.09 13.14
C ARG A 161 0.78 9.08 14.44
N ALA A 162 0.18 10.21 14.80
CA ALA A 162 -0.63 10.33 16.00
C ALA A 162 -1.88 9.44 15.93
N LEU A 163 -2.55 9.39 14.78
CA LEU A 163 -3.70 8.50 14.56
C LEU A 163 -3.29 7.02 14.72
N GLN A 164 -2.24 6.57 14.04
CA GLN A 164 -1.78 5.18 14.10
C GLN A 164 -1.31 4.79 15.51
N SER A 165 -0.68 5.72 16.23
CA SER A 165 -0.25 5.49 17.62
C SER A 165 -1.42 5.18 18.55
N VAL A 166 -2.58 5.81 18.31
CA VAL A 166 -3.79 5.58 19.10
C VAL A 166 -4.50 4.31 18.66
N LEU A 167 -4.72 4.13 17.36
CA LEU A 167 -5.45 2.98 16.83
C LEU A 167 -4.72 1.65 17.07
N LEU A 168 -3.39 1.65 16.93
CA LEU A 168 -2.56 0.44 16.99
C LEU A 168 -1.73 0.38 18.28
N ALA A 169 -2.17 1.05 19.34
CA ALA A 169 -1.48 1.05 20.62
C ALA A 169 -1.26 -0.38 21.16
N GLY A 170 0.02 -0.74 21.37
CA GLY A 170 0.44 -2.07 21.82
C GLY A 170 0.61 -3.10 20.70
N HIS A 171 0.20 -2.79 19.47
CA HIS A 171 0.31 -3.68 18.32
C HIS A 171 1.64 -3.45 17.56
N PRO A 172 2.30 -4.49 17.00
CA PRO A 172 3.55 -4.31 16.24
C PRO A 172 3.45 -3.30 15.08
N LEU A 173 2.28 -3.22 14.42
CA LEU A 173 2.01 -2.24 13.36
C LEU A 173 1.95 -0.78 13.86
N GLY A 174 1.74 -0.56 15.16
CA GLY A 174 1.68 0.76 15.78
C GLY A 174 3.04 1.28 16.28
N ARG A 175 4.14 0.56 16.02
CA ARG A 175 5.50 0.99 16.42
C ARG A 175 5.88 2.28 15.69
N VAL A 176 6.04 3.35 16.44
CA VAL A 176 6.47 4.65 15.94
C VAL A 176 7.99 4.73 15.85
N VAL A 177 8.50 5.20 14.71
CA VAL A 177 9.91 5.51 14.49
C VAL A 177 10.12 7.01 14.50
N GLY A 178 11.08 7.49 15.30
CA GLY A 178 11.55 8.86 15.34
C GLY A 178 13.04 9.00 14.99
N PRO A 179 13.57 10.22 14.83
CA PRO A 179 14.97 10.46 14.50
C PRO A 179 15.98 9.87 15.48
N SER A 180 15.66 9.85 16.78
CA SER A 180 16.53 9.29 17.81
C SER A 180 16.69 7.77 17.72
N ASP A 181 15.74 7.05 17.10
CA ASP A 181 15.85 5.61 16.91
C ASP A 181 17.02 5.24 15.98
N TYR A 182 17.46 6.17 15.10
CA TYR A 182 18.63 5.96 14.25
C TYR A 182 19.96 6.01 15.03
N ASP A 183 19.99 6.62 16.21
CA ASP A 183 21.22 6.69 17.02
C ASP A 183 21.56 5.32 17.63
N GLY A 184 20.54 4.53 17.97
CA GLY A 184 20.67 3.17 18.48
C GLY A 184 20.76 2.08 17.40
N LEU A 185 20.46 2.41 16.14
CA LEU A 185 20.52 1.46 15.04
C LEU A 185 21.96 1.02 14.78
N SER A 186 22.17 -0.30 14.80
CA SER A 186 23.47 -0.94 14.56
C SER A 186 23.48 -1.77 13.28
N LEU A 187 24.67 -1.89 12.68
CA LEU A 187 24.89 -2.76 11.52
C LEU A 187 24.66 -4.24 11.86
N ASP A 188 25.00 -4.65 13.09
CA ASP A 188 24.80 -6.03 13.55
C ASP A 188 23.31 -6.37 13.72
N GLY A 189 22.48 -5.40 14.15
CA GLY A 189 21.01 -5.56 14.13
C GLY A 189 20.47 -5.78 12.71
N ALA A 190 20.95 -4.99 11.74
CA ALA A 190 20.60 -5.17 10.33
C ALA A 190 21.02 -6.56 9.78
N LYS A 191 22.24 -7.02 10.10
CA LYS A 191 22.73 -8.36 9.73
C LYS A 191 21.93 -9.48 10.40
N SER A 192 21.57 -9.29 11.68
CA SER A 192 20.77 -10.25 12.45
C SER A 192 19.37 -10.38 11.85
N PHE A 193 18.73 -9.27 11.51
CA PHE A 193 17.45 -9.28 10.82
C PHE A 193 17.52 -10.04 9.49
N TYR A 194 18.55 -9.78 8.69
CA TYR A 194 18.76 -10.51 7.43
C TYR A 194 18.88 -12.03 7.65
N GLY A 195 19.73 -12.46 8.60
CA GLY A 195 19.94 -13.88 8.88
C GLY A 195 18.71 -14.62 9.43
N LEU A 196 17.79 -13.90 10.06
CA LEU A 196 16.59 -14.48 10.68
C LEU A 196 15.33 -14.40 9.80
N HIS A 197 15.21 -13.35 8.98
CA HIS A 197 13.94 -13.01 8.33
C HIS A 197 14.01 -12.88 6.81
N VAL A 198 15.20 -12.67 6.23
CA VAL A 198 15.38 -12.65 4.77
C VAL A 198 15.85 -14.03 4.36
N LEU A 199 14.91 -14.97 4.28
CA LEU A 199 15.19 -16.40 4.02
C LEU A 199 14.51 -16.88 2.74
N PRO A 200 15.11 -17.82 1.98
CA PRO A 200 14.50 -18.33 0.76
C PRO A 200 13.23 -19.15 1.05
N ARG A 201 13.27 -20.03 2.05
CA ARG A 201 12.13 -20.87 2.41
C ARG A 201 11.01 -20.02 3.00
N GLY A 202 9.84 -20.06 2.37
CA GLY A 202 8.67 -19.23 2.74
C GLY A 202 8.64 -17.86 2.06
N ALA A 203 9.69 -17.45 1.33
CA ALA A 203 9.63 -16.26 0.50
C ALA A 203 8.68 -16.47 -0.68
N ARG A 204 7.96 -15.42 -1.05
CA ARG A 204 7.05 -15.41 -2.20
C ARG A 204 7.72 -14.66 -3.34
N VAL A 205 7.80 -15.28 -4.51
CA VAL A 205 8.37 -14.72 -5.73
C VAL A 205 7.26 -14.39 -6.69
N LEU A 206 7.25 -13.16 -7.21
CA LEU A 206 6.31 -12.71 -8.22
C LEU A 206 7.07 -12.31 -9.48
N VAL A 207 6.77 -12.96 -10.60
CA VAL A 207 7.37 -12.67 -11.90
C VAL A 207 6.29 -12.18 -12.88
N SER A 208 6.56 -11.06 -13.54
CA SER A 208 5.74 -10.56 -14.65
C SER A 208 6.64 -10.14 -15.80
N GLY A 209 6.17 -10.33 -17.04
CA GLY A 209 6.92 -9.90 -18.22
C GLY A 209 6.59 -10.74 -19.44
N GLY A 210 7.09 -10.32 -20.61
CA GLY A 210 7.06 -11.14 -21.82
C GLY A 210 8.19 -12.17 -21.79
N LEU A 211 8.12 -13.13 -20.87
CA LEU A 211 9.02 -14.29 -20.85
C LEU A 211 8.38 -15.45 -21.61
N ASP A 212 9.17 -16.14 -22.44
CA ASP A 212 8.78 -17.45 -22.97
C ASP A 212 8.99 -18.57 -21.92
N ASP A 213 8.46 -19.77 -22.19
CA ASP A 213 8.53 -20.91 -21.26
C ASP A 213 9.98 -21.29 -20.88
N GLY A 214 10.92 -21.15 -21.82
CA GLY A 214 12.33 -21.45 -21.59
C GLY A 214 13.00 -20.41 -20.69
N GLN A 215 12.70 -19.13 -20.91
CA GLN A 215 13.16 -18.02 -20.08
C GLN A 215 12.55 -18.09 -18.67
N GLU A 216 11.26 -18.41 -18.55
CA GLU A 216 10.61 -18.63 -17.26
C GLU A 216 11.21 -19.82 -16.51
N ALA A 217 11.44 -20.95 -17.18
CA ALA A 217 12.11 -22.11 -16.61
C ALA A 217 13.51 -21.76 -16.09
N ARG A 218 14.28 -20.96 -16.85
CA ARG A 218 15.59 -20.48 -16.42
C ARG A 218 15.50 -19.57 -15.18
N VAL A 219 14.53 -18.67 -15.11
CA VAL A 219 14.29 -17.85 -13.92
C VAL A 219 14.02 -18.72 -12.69
N LYS A 220 13.20 -19.76 -12.84
CA LYS A 220 12.89 -20.70 -11.77
C LYS A 220 14.10 -21.50 -11.32
N GLU A 221 14.93 -21.98 -12.24
CA GLU A 221 16.19 -22.65 -11.94
C GLU A 221 17.15 -21.72 -11.18
N MET A 222 17.33 -20.49 -11.67
CA MET A 222 18.19 -19.50 -11.04
C MET A 222 17.70 -19.08 -9.64
N LEU A 223 16.39 -19.03 -9.41
CA LEU A 223 15.79 -18.78 -8.09
C LEU A 223 15.92 -19.99 -7.16
N GLY A 224 15.58 -21.17 -7.67
CA GLY A 224 15.53 -22.42 -6.90
C GLY A 224 16.91 -22.95 -6.50
N SER A 225 17.96 -22.54 -7.20
CA SER A 225 19.35 -22.88 -6.89
C SER A 225 19.98 -21.97 -5.82
N LEU A 226 19.36 -20.85 -5.47
CA LEU A 226 19.89 -19.99 -4.41
C LEU A 226 19.76 -20.67 -3.04
N ALA A 227 20.85 -20.60 -2.27
CA ALA A 227 20.93 -21.14 -0.93
C ALA A 227 21.62 -20.16 0.02
N TRP A 228 20.89 -19.73 1.04
CA TRP A 228 21.42 -19.03 2.22
C TRP A 228 20.47 -19.24 3.40
N GLY A 229 20.93 -19.02 4.64
CA GLY A 229 20.09 -19.15 5.83
C GLY A 229 19.75 -20.59 6.28
N GLY A 230 20.23 -21.61 5.55
CA GLY A 230 20.07 -23.02 5.92
C GLY A 230 18.64 -23.54 5.78
N ASP A 231 18.20 -24.41 6.69
CA ASP A 231 16.85 -24.98 6.73
C ASP A 231 15.79 -24.09 7.39
N SER A 232 16.20 -22.92 7.89
CA SER A 232 15.32 -21.96 8.54
C SER A 232 14.24 -21.45 7.59
N SER A 233 13.05 -21.23 8.12
CA SER A 233 11.96 -20.54 7.41
C SER A 233 11.42 -19.41 8.28
N CYS A 234 11.22 -18.23 7.68
CA CYS A 234 10.50 -17.15 8.34
C CYS A 234 9.03 -17.21 7.91
N VAL A 235 8.17 -17.58 8.85
CA VAL A 235 6.72 -17.37 8.76
C VAL A 235 6.36 -16.40 9.86
N ALA A 236 5.59 -15.38 9.51
CA ALA A 236 5.28 -14.29 10.41
C ALA A 236 3.80 -13.96 10.30
N ASP A 237 3.06 -14.37 11.31
CA ASP A 237 1.67 -13.95 11.48
C ASP A 237 1.64 -12.80 12.47
N LEU A 238 1.04 -11.69 12.04
CA LEU A 238 0.74 -10.58 12.92
C LEU A 238 -0.47 -10.94 13.79
N PRO A 239 -0.47 -10.59 15.09
CA PRO A 239 -1.68 -10.72 15.88
C PRO A 239 -2.80 -9.90 15.25
N PRO A 240 -4.08 -10.29 15.41
CA PRO A 240 -5.18 -9.48 14.91
C PRO A 240 -5.19 -8.11 15.60
N VAL A 241 -5.57 -7.07 14.86
CA VAL A 241 -5.76 -5.73 15.42
C VAL A 241 -6.98 -5.75 16.35
N GLU A 242 -6.86 -5.08 17.50
CA GLU A 242 -7.98 -4.96 18.42
C GLU A 242 -9.00 -3.94 17.89
N THR A 243 -10.24 -4.39 17.71
CA THR A 243 -11.34 -3.55 17.20
C THR A 243 -12.34 -3.22 18.30
N GLY A 244 -13.15 -2.16 18.11
CA GLY A 244 -14.23 -1.84 19.05
C GLY A 244 -13.79 -1.12 20.32
N ARG A 245 -12.57 -0.56 20.37
CA ARG A 245 -12.26 0.50 21.33
C ARG A 245 -13.08 1.72 20.91
N ASP A 246 -13.99 2.21 21.77
CA ASP A 246 -14.65 3.50 21.52
C ASP A 246 -13.57 4.58 21.44
N THR A 247 -13.49 5.24 20.28
CA THR A 247 -12.39 6.11 19.96
C THR A 247 -12.81 7.50 19.50
N GLU A 248 -13.95 8.03 20.01
CA GLU A 248 -14.28 9.47 19.97
C GLU A 248 -13.19 10.27 20.70
N ARG A 249 -12.06 10.40 20.02
CA ARG A 249 -10.80 10.91 20.53
C ARG A 249 -10.30 11.89 19.50
N LEU A 250 -10.00 13.08 19.98
CA LEU A 250 -9.27 14.10 19.26
C LEU A 250 -7.81 14.03 19.72
N VAL A 251 -6.90 13.88 18.78
CA VAL A 251 -5.45 13.92 19.02
C VAL A 251 -4.90 15.13 18.30
N LEU A 252 -4.31 16.06 19.04
CA LEU A 252 -3.74 17.29 18.49
C LEU A 252 -2.22 17.22 18.52
N SER A 253 -1.59 17.54 17.40
CA SER A 253 -0.13 17.67 17.29
C SER A 253 0.23 19.06 16.77
N GLU A 254 0.99 19.84 17.54
CA GLU A 254 1.54 21.08 17.01
C GLU A 254 2.64 20.78 15.98
N ALA A 255 2.65 21.54 14.88
CA ALA A 255 3.70 21.53 13.87
C ALA A 255 4.21 22.97 13.67
N PRO A 256 5.41 23.19 13.09
CA PRO A 256 5.84 24.52 12.68
C PRO A 256 4.74 25.23 11.88
N ILE A 257 4.50 26.52 12.18
CA ILE A 257 3.31 27.27 11.74
C ILE A 257 3.14 27.18 10.21
N GLY A 258 2.10 26.47 9.77
CA GLY A 258 1.63 26.40 8.40
C GLY A 258 0.24 27.04 8.26
N ASN A 259 -0.14 27.40 7.03
CA ASN A 259 -1.47 27.90 6.68
C ASN A 259 -2.52 26.78 6.51
N GLN A 260 -2.17 25.53 6.85
CA GLN A 260 -3.03 24.37 6.75
C GLN A 260 -2.95 23.51 8.02
N VAL A 261 -4.04 22.80 8.30
CA VAL A 261 -4.17 21.75 9.31
C VAL A 261 -4.37 20.42 8.58
N SER A 262 -3.48 19.47 8.84
CA SER A 262 -3.64 18.09 8.36
C SER A 262 -4.63 17.36 9.26
N VAL A 263 -5.61 16.71 8.65
CA VAL A 263 -6.71 16.01 9.31
C VAL A 263 -6.74 14.56 8.85
N GLU A 264 -6.75 13.65 9.82
CA GLU A 264 -6.80 12.21 9.62
C GLU A 264 -7.89 11.60 10.53
N LEU A 265 -8.90 10.99 9.94
CA LEU A 265 -9.91 10.21 10.63
C LEU A 265 -9.61 8.73 10.40
N GLY A 266 -9.60 7.92 11.46
CA GLY A 266 -9.39 6.47 11.32
C GLY A 266 -10.29 5.62 12.20
N ARG A 267 -10.73 4.49 11.65
CA ARG A 267 -11.52 3.47 12.35
C ARG A 267 -10.98 2.07 12.04
N LEU A 268 -10.76 1.27 13.09
CA LEU A 268 -10.50 -0.16 12.96
C LEU A 268 -11.82 -0.93 12.93
N ILE A 269 -11.94 -1.86 11.99
CA ILE A 269 -13.12 -2.70 11.75
C ILE A 269 -12.66 -4.16 11.85
N PRO A 270 -13.42 -5.05 12.49
CA PRO A 270 -13.08 -6.47 12.55
C PRO A 270 -13.01 -7.09 11.15
N GLU A 271 -12.46 -8.28 11.04
CA GLU A 271 -12.53 -9.04 9.80
C GLU A 271 -14.00 -9.24 9.40
N LEU A 272 -14.29 -8.97 8.12
CA LEU A 272 -15.63 -9.07 7.56
C LEU A 272 -15.70 -10.24 6.59
N PRO A 273 -16.88 -10.87 6.43
CA PRO A 273 -17.19 -11.66 5.26
C PRO A 273 -16.84 -10.91 3.97
N LEU A 274 -16.42 -11.64 2.92
CA LEU A 274 -15.90 -11.02 1.71
C LEU A 274 -16.93 -10.09 1.04
N ASP A 275 -18.19 -10.52 0.95
CA ASP A 275 -19.29 -9.72 0.40
C ASP A 275 -19.46 -8.37 1.14
N GLU A 276 -19.45 -8.40 2.47
CA GLU A 276 -19.55 -7.19 3.29
C GLU A 276 -18.28 -6.31 3.17
N GLU A 277 -17.09 -6.90 3.05
CA GLU A 277 -15.86 -6.14 2.78
C GLU A 277 -15.92 -5.43 1.42
N LEU A 278 -16.41 -6.11 0.38
CA LEU A 278 -16.55 -5.52 -0.96
C LEU A 278 -17.55 -4.35 -0.93
N ASP A 279 -18.65 -4.47 -0.17
CA ASP A 279 -19.62 -3.38 0.04
C ASP A 279 -18.98 -2.19 0.71
N LEU A 280 -18.23 -2.42 1.80
CA LEU A 280 -17.53 -1.36 2.50
C LEU A 280 -16.53 -0.66 1.58
N ARG A 281 -15.78 -1.40 0.75
CA ARG A 281 -14.85 -0.84 -0.23
C ARG A 281 -15.55 0.07 -1.23
N ILE A 282 -16.73 -0.31 -1.71
CA ILE A 282 -17.51 0.48 -2.66
C ILE A 282 -18.11 1.71 -1.98
N ALA A 283 -18.64 1.57 -0.76
CA ALA A 283 -19.16 2.70 0.02
C ALA A 283 -18.08 3.74 0.35
N VAL A 284 -16.86 3.30 0.72
CA VAL A 284 -15.71 4.19 0.96
C VAL A 284 -15.27 4.89 -0.32
N MET A 285 -15.35 4.21 -1.48
CA MET A 285 -15.09 4.85 -2.77
C MET A 285 -16.08 5.98 -3.06
N LEU A 286 -17.37 5.78 -2.79
CA LEU A 286 -18.38 6.82 -2.92
C LEU A 286 -18.18 7.97 -1.92
N LEU A 287 -17.75 7.66 -0.69
CA LEU A 287 -17.49 8.67 0.34
C LEU A 287 -16.38 9.63 -0.06
N GLY A 288 -15.22 9.12 -0.50
CA GLY A 288 -14.03 9.97 -0.71
C GLY A 288 -12.97 9.40 -1.67
N GLY A 289 -13.28 8.35 -2.43
CA GLY A 289 -12.25 7.62 -3.17
C GLY A 289 -11.82 8.23 -4.52
N PHE A 290 -12.58 9.20 -5.05
CA PHE A 290 -12.32 9.81 -6.35
C PHE A 290 -12.87 11.24 -6.45
N PHE A 291 -12.59 11.95 -7.54
CA PHE A 291 -12.94 13.38 -7.69
C PHE A 291 -14.46 13.66 -7.57
N GLY A 292 -15.31 12.78 -8.11
CA GLY A 292 -16.77 12.90 -8.00
C GLY A 292 -17.38 12.29 -6.73
N SER A 293 -16.55 11.93 -5.73
CA SER A 293 -17.03 11.41 -4.45
C SER A 293 -17.65 12.51 -3.58
N ARG A 294 -18.46 12.10 -2.62
CA ARG A 294 -19.24 13.01 -1.77
C ARG A 294 -18.38 14.02 -1.01
N LEU A 295 -17.31 13.58 -0.34
CA LEU A 295 -16.41 14.47 0.39
C LEU A 295 -15.68 15.45 -0.55
N MET A 296 -15.23 14.99 -1.72
CA MET A 296 -14.59 15.89 -2.70
C MET A 296 -15.56 16.97 -3.17
N ARG A 297 -16.79 16.61 -3.52
CA ARG A 297 -17.82 17.60 -3.90
C ARG A 297 -18.07 18.60 -2.77
N THR A 298 -18.43 18.12 -1.59
CA THR A 298 -18.86 18.98 -0.48
C THR A 298 -17.72 19.85 0.06
N ILE A 299 -16.54 19.27 0.31
CA ILE A 299 -15.46 19.98 1.02
C ILE A 299 -14.57 20.77 0.06
N ARG A 300 -14.29 20.23 -1.13
CA ARG A 300 -13.40 20.88 -2.10
C ARG A 300 -14.16 21.71 -3.13
N GLU A 301 -15.21 21.20 -3.76
CA GLU A 301 -15.86 21.90 -4.87
C GLU A 301 -16.85 22.97 -4.39
N GLU A 302 -17.72 22.63 -3.45
CA GLU A 302 -18.77 23.53 -2.95
C GLU A 302 -18.23 24.53 -1.93
N ARG A 303 -17.43 24.06 -0.96
CA ARG A 303 -16.93 24.89 0.14
C ARG A 303 -15.51 25.43 -0.05
N GLY A 304 -14.68 24.79 -0.87
CA GLY A 304 -13.32 25.27 -1.14
C GLY A 304 -12.37 25.22 0.06
N TYR A 305 -12.61 24.37 1.06
CA TYR A 305 -11.82 24.31 2.29
C TYR A 305 -10.48 23.59 2.13
N THR A 306 -10.37 22.73 1.12
CA THR A 306 -9.18 21.92 0.83
C THR A 306 -8.94 21.79 -0.67
N TYR A 307 -7.71 21.47 -1.05
CA TYR A 307 -7.39 21.01 -2.40
C TYR A 307 -7.75 19.55 -2.64
N GLY A 308 -7.89 18.75 -1.59
CA GLY A 308 -8.24 17.33 -1.69
C GLY A 308 -8.61 16.70 -0.35
N ILE A 309 -9.62 15.84 -0.39
CA ILE A 309 -10.01 14.97 0.72
C ILE A 309 -10.23 13.56 0.18
N HIS A 310 -9.67 12.57 0.87
CA HIS A 310 -9.61 11.19 0.39
C HIS A 310 -10.11 10.23 1.44
N ALA A 311 -10.89 9.23 1.03
CA ALA A 311 -11.28 8.10 1.86
C ALA A 311 -10.79 6.79 1.24
N TYR A 312 -10.26 5.90 2.06
CA TYR A 312 -9.78 4.59 1.61
C TYR A 312 -9.87 3.54 2.71
N VAL A 313 -9.87 2.27 2.31
CA VAL A 313 -9.89 1.12 3.20
C VAL A 313 -8.72 0.18 2.93
N ALA A 314 -7.99 -0.17 3.98
CA ALA A 314 -6.85 -1.08 3.94
C ALA A 314 -7.14 -2.34 4.76
N ARG A 315 -6.61 -3.48 4.31
CA ARG A 315 -6.59 -4.70 5.13
C ARG A 315 -5.52 -4.57 6.21
N MET A 316 -5.90 -4.95 7.42
CA MET A 316 -5.07 -5.08 8.61
C MET A 316 -5.00 -6.56 9.02
N ALA A 317 -4.28 -6.87 10.09
CA ALA A 317 -4.16 -8.23 10.56
C ALA A 317 -5.47 -8.56 11.25
N GLY A 318 -6.22 -9.54 10.74
CA GLY A 318 -7.55 -9.89 11.29
C GLY A 318 -8.57 -8.74 11.26
N GLY A 319 -8.50 -7.82 10.30
CA GLY A 319 -9.44 -6.71 10.22
C GLY A 319 -9.18 -5.73 9.07
N LEU A 320 -9.86 -4.59 9.14
CA LEU A 320 -9.77 -3.49 8.17
C LEU A 320 -9.51 -2.17 8.90
N GLN A 321 -8.95 -1.21 8.18
CA GLN A 321 -8.88 0.18 8.59
C GLN A 321 -9.50 1.06 7.52
N VAL A 322 -10.48 1.87 7.90
CA VAL A 322 -10.99 2.97 7.07
C VAL A 322 -10.31 4.25 7.52
N THR A 323 -9.83 5.03 6.56
CA THR A 323 -9.19 6.33 6.80
C THR A 323 -9.82 7.40 5.92
N VAL A 324 -10.05 8.59 6.47
CA VAL A 324 -10.35 9.83 5.73
C VAL A 324 -9.23 10.83 6.01
N SER A 325 -8.62 11.40 4.97
CA SER A 325 -7.44 12.27 5.07
C SER A 325 -7.62 13.54 4.23
N SER A 326 -7.22 14.70 4.78
CA SER A 326 -7.24 15.99 4.07
C SER A 326 -6.26 16.99 4.67
N GLU A 327 -5.80 17.94 3.86
CA GLU A 327 -5.10 19.14 4.31
C GLU A 327 -6.03 20.35 4.14
N ILE A 328 -6.47 20.94 5.25
CA ILE A 328 -7.52 21.96 5.29
C ILE A 328 -6.88 23.31 5.59
N GLY A 329 -7.30 24.38 4.91
CA GLY A 329 -6.83 25.73 5.26
C GLY A 329 -7.13 26.06 6.72
N SER A 330 -6.14 26.54 7.49
CA SER A 330 -6.30 26.73 8.94
C SER A 330 -7.51 27.59 9.31
N GLN A 331 -7.81 28.62 8.50
CA GLN A 331 -8.97 29.50 8.68
C GLN A 331 -10.33 28.83 8.48
N TYR A 332 -10.38 27.64 7.89
CA TYR A 332 -11.61 26.90 7.58
C TYR A 332 -11.80 25.66 8.47
N ILE A 333 -10.86 25.36 9.37
CA ILE A 333 -10.88 24.08 10.09
C ILE A 333 -12.13 23.89 10.97
N LEU A 334 -12.60 24.97 11.61
CA LEU A 334 -13.79 24.96 12.45
C LEU A 334 -15.08 24.71 11.65
N ASP A 335 -15.12 25.12 10.39
CA ASP A 335 -16.26 24.90 9.50
C ASP A 335 -16.15 23.56 8.75
N ALA A 336 -14.93 23.10 8.47
CA ALA A 336 -14.68 21.91 7.67
C ALA A 336 -14.94 20.61 8.46
N LEU A 337 -14.58 20.55 9.75
CA LEU A 337 -14.80 19.35 10.55
C LEU A 337 -16.30 18.99 10.68
N PRO A 338 -17.22 19.93 10.99
CA PRO A 338 -18.66 19.66 10.93
C PRO A 338 -19.13 19.23 9.54
N ALA A 339 -18.61 19.84 8.47
CA ALA A 339 -18.98 19.49 7.10
C ALA A 339 -18.60 18.04 6.73
N ILE A 340 -17.40 17.60 7.15
CA ILE A 340 -16.93 16.23 6.93
C ILE A 340 -17.82 15.25 7.69
N ARG A 341 -18.14 15.56 8.96
CA ARG A 341 -19.05 14.76 9.78
C ARG A 341 -20.43 14.65 9.13
N GLU A 342 -21.01 15.78 8.74
CA GLU A 342 -22.33 15.86 8.13
C GLU A 342 -22.40 14.99 6.86
N GLU A 343 -21.38 15.03 6.00
CA GLU A 343 -21.35 14.20 4.79
C GLU A 343 -21.25 12.70 5.11
N MET A 344 -20.46 12.32 6.11
CA MET A 344 -20.36 10.94 6.59
C MET A 344 -21.70 10.46 7.18
N GLU A 345 -22.38 11.29 7.98
CA GLU A 345 -23.71 11.01 8.53
C GLU A 345 -24.76 10.87 7.42
N ARG A 346 -24.74 11.76 6.42
CA ARG A 346 -25.64 11.70 5.28
C ARG A 346 -25.49 10.39 4.51
N LEU A 347 -24.27 9.89 4.30
CA LEU A 347 -24.07 8.58 3.65
C LEU A 347 -24.65 7.40 4.48
N CYS A 348 -24.75 7.56 5.80
CA CYS A 348 -25.33 6.54 6.68
C CYS A 348 -26.86 6.49 6.61
N VAL A 349 -27.54 7.57 6.19
CA VAL A 349 -29.01 7.68 6.28
C VAL A 349 -29.69 7.93 4.93
N GLU A 350 -29.04 8.63 4.01
CA GLU A 350 -29.55 8.93 2.68
C GLU A 350 -29.11 7.85 1.68
N LEU A 351 -30.04 7.46 0.79
CA LEU A 351 -29.69 6.60 -0.34
C LEU A 351 -28.87 7.40 -1.36
N PRO A 352 -27.76 6.85 -1.88
CA PRO A 352 -27.13 7.37 -3.08
C PRO A 352 -28.13 7.53 -4.22
N SER A 353 -28.07 8.66 -4.92
CA SER A 353 -28.90 8.88 -6.11
C SER A 353 -28.45 7.96 -7.25
N GLU A 354 -29.33 7.70 -8.23
CA GLU A 354 -28.95 6.88 -9.39
C GLU A 354 -27.76 7.47 -10.16
N VAL A 355 -27.66 8.81 -10.23
CA VAL A 355 -26.52 9.50 -10.85
C VAL A 355 -25.22 9.22 -10.08
N GLU A 356 -25.25 9.26 -8.74
CA GLU A 356 -24.09 8.89 -7.93
C GLU A 356 -23.69 7.43 -8.14
N MET A 357 -24.67 6.53 -8.22
CA MET A 357 -24.44 5.10 -8.46
C MET A 357 -23.83 4.84 -9.85
N GLU A 358 -24.36 5.47 -10.89
CA GLU A 358 -23.84 5.35 -12.26
C GLU A 358 -22.38 5.84 -12.34
N VAL A 359 -22.09 7.03 -11.80
CA VAL A 359 -20.74 7.59 -11.79
C VAL A 359 -19.77 6.69 -11.01
N LEU A 360 -20.20 6.18 -9.86
CA LEU A 360 -19.41 5.26 -9.03
C LEU A 360 -19.07 3.98 -9.79
N ARG A 361 -20.07 3.29 -10.37
CA ARG A 361 -19.88 2.04 -11.12
C ARG A 361 -18.94 2.25 -12.30
N ASN A 362 -19.18 3.28 -13.11
CA ASN A 362 -18.35 3.61 -14.27
C ASN A 362 -16.91 3.91 -13.87
N TYR A 363 -16.70 4.68 -12.79
CA TYR A 363 -15.37 4.97 -12.29
C TYR A 363 -14.65 3.71 -11.81
N MET A 364 -15.32 2.88 -11.01
CA MET A 364 -14.74 1.67 -10.42
C MET A 364 -14.44 0.59 -11.46
N HIS A 365 -15.33 0.37 -12.44
CA HIS A 365 -15.05 -0.52 -13.57
C HIS A 365 -13.85 -0.04 -14.38
N GLY A 366 -13.82 1.25 -14.73
CA GLY A 366 -12.68 1.82 -15.45
C GLY A 366 -11.37 1.71 -14.66
N MET A 367 -11.41 1.92 -13.35
CA MET A 367 -10.26 1.75 -12.47
C MET A 367 -9.80 0.29 -12.41
N LEU A 368 -10.73 -0.66 -12.28
CA LEU A 368 -10.43 -2.09 -12.23
C LEU A 368 -9.80 -2.56 -13.53
N LEU A 369 -10.35 -2.18 -14.68
CA LEU A 369 -9.77 -2.49 -16.00
C LEU A 369 -8.34 -1.94 -16.14
N ARG A 370 -8.14 -0.66 -15.83
CA ARG A 370 -6.80 -0.04 -15.86
C ARG A 370 -5.82 -0.70 -14.89
N SER A 371 -6.33 -1.29 -13.80
CA SER A 371 -5.49 -1.94 -12.80
C SER A 371 -4.81 -3.22 -13.32
N PHE A 372 -5.35 -3.80 -14.40
CA PHE A 372 -4.79 -4.96 -15.12
C PHE A 372 -4.21 -4.58 -16.49
N ASP A 373 -4.07 -3.30 -16.80
CA ASP A 373 -3.47 -2.84 -18.06
C ASP A 373 -1.95 -3.03 -18.03
N GLY A 374 -1.50 -4.10 -18.67
CA GLY A 374 -0.09 -4.50 -18.75
C GLY A 374 0.38 -5.38 -17.60
N VAL A 375 1.35 -6.25 -17.90
CA VAL A 375 1.87 -7.30 -16.99
C VAL A 375 2.33 -6.79 -15.63
N PHE A 376 2.93 -5.60 -15.56
CA PHE A 376 3.43 -5.03 -14.30
C PHE A 376 2.32 -4.53 -13.38
N ASN A 377 1.20 -4.10 -13.96
CA ASN A 377 0.03 -3.66 -13.20
C ASN A 377 -0.75 -4.88 -12.71
N SER A 378 -0.96 -5.88 -13.56
CA SER A 378 -1.62 -7.15 -13.19
C SER A 378 -0.93 -7.87 -12.04
N VAL A 379 0.40 -8.05 -12.07
CA VAL A 379 1.11 -8.67 -10.94
C VAL A 379 1.07 -7.82 -9.68
N ARG A 380 1.00 -6.49 -9.80
CA ARG A 380 0.79 -5.63 -8.62
C ARG A 380 -0.58 -5.89 -7.97
N GLN A 381 -1.63 -6.12 -8.76
CA GLN A 381 -2.95 -6.47 -8.24
C GLN A 381 -2.93 -7.86 -7.63
N LEU A 382 -2.45 -8.87 -8.37
CA LEU A 382 -2.44 -10.26 -7.91
C LEU A 382 -1.50 -10.50 -6.71
N ARG A 383 -0.51 -9.62 -6.48
CA ARG A 383 0.27 -9.61 -5.24
C ARG A 383 -0.59 -9.50 -4.00
N SER A 384 -1.73 -8.78 -4.04
CA SER A 384 -2.60 -8.67 -2.87
C SER A 384 -3.15 -10.04 -2.45
N LEU A 385 -3.48 -10.91 -3.41
CA LEU A 385 -3.91 -12.30 -3.20
C LEU A 385 -2.81 -13.14 -2.55
N VAL A 386 -1.57 -12.87 -2.94
CA VAL A 386 -0.41 -13.61 -2.44
C VAL A 386 0.05 -13.09 -1.08
N VAL A 387 -0.13 -11.80 -0.78
CA VAL A 387 0.29 -11.18 0.49
C VAL A 387 -0.72 -11.42 1.60
N HIS A 388 -2.00 -11.24 1.32
CA HIS A 388 -3.06 -11.31 2.32
C HIS A 388 -3.67 -12.72 2.35
N PRO A 389 -3.57 -13.44 3.48
CA PRO A 389 -4.21 -14.74 3.61
C PRO A 389 -5.74 -14.61 3.52
N GLY A 390 -6.41 -15.69 3.10
CA GLY A 390 -7.88 -15.78 3.07
C GLY A 390 -8.56 -15.22 1.81
N LEU A 391 -7.81 -14.61 0.89
CA LEU A 391 -8.37 -14.15 -0.38
C LEU A 391 -8.59 -15.31 -1.36
N PRO A 392 -9.80 -15.48 -1.92
CA PRO A 392 -10.02 -16.49 -2.93
C PRO A 392 -9.37 -16.07 -4.26
N SER A 393 -9.04 -17.05 -5.11
CA SER A 393 -8.36 -16.81 -6.38
C SER A 393 -9.17 -16.00 -7.38
N ASP A 394 -10.50 -16.00 -7.23
CA ASP A 394 -11.47 -15.26 -8.05
C ASP A 394 -11.89 -13.91 -7.43
N TYR A 395 -11.18 -13.41 -6.41
CA TYR A 395 -11.49 -12.16 -5.71
C TYR A 395 -11.80 -10.98 -6.64
N PHE A 396 -11.03 -10.81 -7.72
CA PHE A 396 -11.23 -9.69 -8.65
C PHE A 396 -12.47 -9.84 -9.52
N ALA A 397 -12.86 -11.08 -9.86
CA ALA A 397 -14.13 -11.36 -10.52
C ALA A 397 -15.29 -11.05 -9.58
N ALA A 398 -15.23 -11.56 -8.33
CA ALA A 398 -16.22 -11.25 -7.31
C ALA A 398 -16.34 -9.72 -7.06
N TYR A 399 -15.21 -9.00 -7.07
CA TYR A 399 -15.23 -7.54 -6.92
C TYR A 399 -15.88 -6.84 -8.11
N ALA A 400 -15.58 -7.28 -9.34
CA ALA A 400 -16.20 -6.75 -10.55
C ALA A 400 -17.72 -6.96 -10.56
N ASP A 401 -18.17 -8.16 -10.21
CA ASP A 401 -19.58 -8.52 -10.12
C ASP A 401 -20.28 -7.72 -9.03
N ARG A 402 -19.62 -7.51 -7.88
CA ARG A 402 -20.17 -6.71 -6.80
C ARG A 402 -20.29 -5.23 -7.16
N ILE A 403 -19.32 -4.65 -7.88
CA ILE A 403 -19.42 -3.28 -8.40
C ILE A 403 -20.66 -3.14 -9.30
N GLY A 404 -20.92 -4.11 -10.18
CA GLY A 404 -22.06 -4.07 -11.09
C GLY A 404 -23.42 -4.25 -10.39
N SER A 405 -23.48 -5.05 -9.32
CA SER A 405 -24.73 -5.48 -8.69
C SER A 405 -25.12 -4.75 -7.41
N ILE A 406 -24.20 -4.02 -6.77
CA ILE A 406 -24.49 -3.32 -5.50
C ILE A 406 -25.62 -2.29 -5.66
N SER A 407 -26.52 -2.27 -4.67
CA SER A 407 -27.64 -1.32 -4.58
C SER A 407 -27.30 -0.09 -3.72
N ALA A 408 -28.10 0.97 -3.85
CA ALA A 408 -28.00 2.15 -2.98
C ALA A 408 -28.28 1.79 -1.51
N GLU A 409 -29.19 0.84 -1.28
CA GLU A 409 -29.54 0.29 0.02
C GLU A 409 -28.37 -0.47 0.65
N ASP A 410 -27.63 -1.26 -0.12
CA ASP A 410 -26.43 -1.97 0.36
C ASP A 410 -25.38 -0.96 0.85
N ILE A 411 -25.11 0.09 0.06
CA ILE A 411 -24.17 1.16 0.41
C ILE A 411 -24.59 1.86 1.70
N ARG A 412 -25.86 2.26 1.81
CA ARG A 412 -26.37 2.91 3.03
C ARG A 412 -26.26 1.96 4.24
N THR A 413 -26.56 0.68 4.06
CA THR A 413 -26.53 -0.32 5.14
C THR A 413 -25.11 -0.52 5.67
N VAL A 414 -24.13 -0.71 4.79
CA VAL A 414 -22.73 -0.87 5.19
C VAL A 414 -22.14 0.44 5.76
N ALA A 415 -22.55 1.60 5.21
CA ALA A 415 -22.16 2.91 5.72
C ALA A 415 -22.71 3.15 7.13
N ALA A 416 -23.99 2.88 7.38
CA ALA A 416 -24.59 3.01 8.71
C ALA A 416 -23.87 2.15 9.76
N ARG A 417 -23.38 0.97 9.37
CA ARG A 417 -22.66 0.06 10.27
C ARG A 417 -21.23 0.51 10.56
N TRP A 418 -20.51 0.98 9.53
CA TRP A 418 -19.05 1.13 9.60
C TRP A 418 -18.51 2.54 9.35
N LEU A 419 -19.30 3.45 8.79
CA LEU A 419 -18.88 4.79 8.40
C LEU A 419 -19.48 5.92 9.26
N ALA A 420 -20.27 5.58 10.30
CA ALA A 420 -20.74 6.55 11.28
C ALA A 420 -19.56 7.29 11.96
N PRO A 421 -19.56 8.64 12.01
CA PRO A 421 -18.42 9.43 12.52
C PRO A 421 -18.00 9.13 13.96
N SER A 422 -18.94 8.76 14.83
CA SER A 422 -18.68 8.40 16.23
C SER A 422 -17.74 7.20 16.38
N GLY A 423 -17.63 6.35 15.35
CA GLY A 423 -16.69 5.23 15.31
C GLY A 423 -15.26 5.62 14.94
N PHE A 424 -14.97 6.89 14.61
CA PHE A 424 -13.67 7.34 14.14
C PHE A 424 -12.89 8.11 15.21
N THR A 425 -11.58 7.86 15.26
CA THR A 425 -10.61 8.75 15.90
C THR A 425 -10.23 9.87 14.95
N LEU A 426 -10.26 11.11 15.44
CA LEU A 426 -9.74 12.26 14.73
C LEU A 426 -8.33 12.60 15.23
N SER A 427 -7.39 12.69 14.31
CA SER A 427 -6.06 13.26 14.53
C SER A 427 -5.92 14.52 13.68
N ALA A 428 -5.46 15.60 14.29
CA ALA A 428 -5.19 16.86 13.59
C ALA A 428 -3.79 17.36 13.94
N ALA A 429 -3.08 17.90 12.95
CA ALA A 429 -1.77 18.48 13.15
C ALA A 429 -1.55 19.77 12.36
N GLY A 430 -0.79 20.71 12.93
CA GLY A 430 -0.58 22.05 12.35
C GLY A 430 -0.99 23.16 13.32
N ALA A 431 -1.65 24.21 12.81
CA ALA A 431 -2.18 25.31 13.61
C ALA A 431 -3.48 24.91 14.34
N VAL A 432 -3.37 24.00 15.31
CA VAL A 432 -4.51 23.29 15.92
C VAL A 432 -5.09 23.93 17.18
N ARG A 433 -4.59 25.09 17.63
CA ARG A 433 -5.04 25.74 18.88
C ARG A 433 -6.54 26.04 18.91
N GLU A 434 -7.13 26.35 17.76
CA GLU A 434 -8.57 26.61 17.66
C GLU A 434 -9.42 25.34 17.90
N LEU A 435 -8.80 24.16 17.83
CA LEU A 435 -9.43 22.88 18.11
C LEU A 435 -9.37 22.47 19.59
N ASP A 436 -8.71 23.27 20.44
CA ASP A 436 -8.64 22.99 21.87
C ASP A 436 -10.03 23.00 22.50
N GLY A 437 -10.39 21.88 23.15
CA GLY A 437 -11.71 21.71 23.79
C GLY A 437 -12.82 21.25 22.85
N ILE A 438 -12.57 21.12 21.54
CA ILE A 438 -13.52 20.49 20.61
C ILE A 438 -13.57 18.99 20.87
N LYS A 439 -14.77 18.42 20.81
CA LYS A 439 -14.98 16.98 20.78
C LYS A 439 -15.33 16.55 19.36
N TRP A 440 -14.73 15.44 18.94
CA TRP A 440 -15.18 14.70 17.76
C TRP A 440 -16.34 13.73 18.10
N GLY A 441 -16.82 13.70 19.35
CA GLY A 441 -18.06 13.00 19.69
C GLY A 441 -19.25 13.77 19.21
#